data_AF-A0A842ZXB3-F1
#
_entry.id   AF-A0A842ZXB3-F1
#
_cell.length_a   1.000
_cell.length_b   1.000
_cell.length_c   1.000
_cell.angle_alpha   90.00
_cell.angle_beta   90.00
_cell.angle_gamma   90.00
#
_symmetry.space_group_name_H-M   'P 1'
#
loop_
_entity.id
_entity.type
_entity.pdbx_description
1 polymer ?
#
loop_
_entity_poly.entity_id
_entity_poly.type
_entity_poly.pdbx_seq_one_letter_code
_entity_poly.pdbx_strand_id
1 'polypeptide(L)'
;MNKFRDKLSTRNTAETGVRYEWYALQRCAATYYREFEKPKIIWGNLATRASFTYDEKDHFFINAPACMLPTSSKFILGVLNSNLISYFLKSICAERQGGFIEQKPVYISQVPIKKPTLSEEEKIIKLVNKILLLNKRINEIGDKKTSESARIEQEINKNDEQIDEIVYNLYGLNKKEIAIIKDSLMK
;
A
#
# COMPACT_ATOMS: atom_id res chain seq x y z
N MET A 1 32.64 20.85 -27.58
CA MET A 1 31.67 20.60 -26.48
C MET A 1 30.20 20.85 -26.85
N ASN A 2 29.86 21.73 -27.81
CA ASN A 2 28.46 22.11 -28.06
C ASN A 2 27.57 21.07 -28.77
N LYS A 3 28.14 19.99 -29.34
CA LYS A 3 27.39 18.98 -30.10
C LYS A 3 26.24 18.31 -29.33
N PHE A 4 26.32 18.29 -28.00
CA PHE A 4 25.31 17.66 -27.14
C PHE A 4 24.49 18.66 -26.32
N ARG A 5 24.69 19.97 -26.52
CA ARG A 5 24.11 21.00 -25.66
C ARG A 5 22.59 20.93 -25.62
N ASP A 6 21.92 20.77 -26.76
CA ASP A 6 20.45 20.77 -26.81
C ASP A 6 19.85 19.53 -26.10
N LYS A 7 20.48 18.36 -26.29
CA LYS A 7 20.08 17.12 -25.61
C LYS A 7 20.33 17.17 -24.09
N LEU A 8 21.46 17.75 -23.66
CA LEU A 8 21.80 17.82 -22.24
C LEU A 8 21.02 18.92 -21.52
N SER A 9 20.71 20.03 -22.20
CA SER A 9 19.95 21.14 -21.62
C SER A 9 18.52 20.74 -21.25
N THR A 10 17.95 19.77 -21.95
CA THR A 10 16.56 19.30 -21.79
C THR A 10 16.39 18.14 -20.81
N ARG A 11 17.49 17.59 -20.25
CA ARG A 11 17.47 16.35 -19.45
C ARG A 11 16.75 16.48 -18.10
N ASN A 12 16.94 17.57 -17.37
CA ASN A 12 16.29 17.83 -16.08
C ASN A 12 16.04 19.33 -15.90
N THR A 13 14.88 19.79 -16.37
CA THR A 13 14.48 21.20 -16.32
C THR A 13 14.32 21.74 -14.89
N ALA A 14 14.22 20.87 -13.88
CA ALA A 14 14.17 21.28 -12.48
C ALA A 14 15.53 21.76 -11.94
N GLU A 15 16.64 21.36 -12.57
CA GLU A 15 17.99 21.74 -12.12
C GLU A 15 18.83 22.44 -13.21
N THR A 16 18.66 22.10 -14.49
CA THR A 16 19.42 22.71 -15.59
C THR A 16 19.15 24.21 -15.69
N GLY A 17 20.19 25.03 -15.60
CA GLY A 17 20.06 26.49 -15.67
C GLY A 17 19.46 27.13 -14.41
N VAL A 18 19.17 26.33 -13.38
CA VAL A 18 18.73 26.80 -12.05
C VAL A 18 19.86 26.59 -11.04
N ARG A 19 20.31 25.34 -10.89
CA ARG A 19 21.35 24.94 -9.92
C ARG A 19 22.60 24.38 -10.59
N TYR A 20 22.44 23.73 -11.73
CA TYR A 20 23.52 23.08 -12.46
C TYR A 20 23.54 23.55 -13.92
N GLU A 21 24.74 23.80 -14.44
CA GLU A 21 24.93 24.07 -15.87
C GLU A 21 24.51 22.86 -16.73
N TRP A 22 24.19 23.11 -17.99
CA TRP A 22 23.71 22.07 -18.92
C TRP A 22 24.67 20.88 -19.08
N TYR A 23 25.97 21.07 -18.84
CA TYR A 23 26.98 20.01 -18.95
C TYR A 23 27.26 19.28 -17.63
N ALA A 24 26.67 19.71 -16.52
CA ALA A 24 26.96 19.13 -15.20
C ALA A 24 26.18 17.82 -14.96
N LEU A 25 26.75 16.96 -14.11
CA LEU A 25 26.04 15.81 -13.55
C LEU A 25 24.97 16.32 -12.58
N GLN A 26 23.74 15.82 -12.75
CA GLN A 26 22.56 16.28 -12.03
C GLN A 26 22.10 15.22 -11.04
N ARG A 27 21.31 15.62 -10.04
CA ARG A 27 20.74 14.68 -9.08
C ARG A 27 19.45 14.11 -9.66
N CYS A 28 19.42 12.78 -9.81
CA CYS A 28 18.20 12.06 -10.20
C CYS A 28 17.02 12.39 -9.26
N ALA A 29 17.31 12.55 -7.95
CA ALA A 29 16.34 12.84 -6.90
C ALA A 29 15.50 14.11 -7.13
N ALA A 30 16.01 15.10 -7.85
CA ALA A 30 15.27 16.34 -8.12
C ALA A 30 13.95 16.10 -8.89
N THR A 31 13.84 14.98 -9.61
CA THR A 31 12.65 14.65 -10.41
C THR A 31 11.54 13.95 -9.62
N TYR A 32 11.84 13.35 -8.46
CA TYR A 32 10.88 12.51 -7.74
C TYR A 32 10.78 12.78 -6.23
N TYR A 33 11.59 13.69 -5.65
CA TYR A 33 11.56 13.95 -4.21
C TYR A 33 10.18 14.40 -3.70
N ARG A 34 9.40 15.12 -4.52
CA ARG A 34 8.05 15.59 -4.17
C ARG A 34 7.05 14.44 -4.02
N GLU A 35 7.32 13.28 -4.62
CA GLU A 35 6.45 12.11 -4.49
C GLU A 35 6.43 11.57 -3.05
N PHE A 36 7.50 11.77 -2.28
CA PHE A 36 7.56 11.35 -0.87
C PHE A 36 6.63 12.17 0.03
N GLU A 37 6.27 13.38 -0.38
CA GLU A 37 5.36 14.26 0.36
C GLU A 37 3.89 14.02 -0.03
N LYS A 38 3.61 13.31 -1.13
CA LYS A 38 2.23 12.99 -1.48
C LYS A 38 1.63 11.96 -0.51
N PRO A 39 0.29 11.92 -0.40
CA PRO A 39 -0.39 10.79 0.20
C PRO A 39 0.08 9.48 -0.44
N LYS A 40 0.35 8.48 0.38
CA LYS A 40 0.99 7.25 -0.08
C LYS A 40 0.60 6.04 0.75
N ILE A 41 0.53 4.90 0.08
CA ILE A 41 0.47 3.59 0.70
C ILE A 41 1.90 3.12 0.96
N ILE A 42 2.17 2.56 2.13
CA ILE A 42 3.50 2.13 2.58
C ILE A 42 3.43 0.68 3.04
N TRP A 43 4.48 -0.11 2.78
CA TRP A 43 4.60 -1.47 3.30
C TRP A 43 6.08 -1.88 3.49
N GLY A 44 6.29 -2.86 4.36
CA GLY A 44 7.60 -3.46 4.60
C GLY A 44 7.96 -4.53 3.56
N ASN A 45 9.25 -4.90 3.47
CA ASN A 45 9.69 -5.93 2.53
C ASN A 45 9.26 -7.35 2.92
N LEU A 46 9.07 -7.63 4.21
CA LEU A 46 8.70 -8.95 4.72
C LEU A 46 7.42 -8.85 5.54
N ALA A 47 6.44 -9.70 5.21
CA ALA A 47 5.23 -9.88 5.99
C ALA A 47 4.70 -11.31 5.81
N THR A 48 3.93 -11.82 6.76
CA THR A 48 3.28 -13.14 6.66
C THR A 48 1.95 -13.12 5.90
N ARG A 49 1.42 -11.91 5.65
CA ARG A 49 0.19 -11.63 4.89
C ARG A 49 0.29 -10.24 4.25
N ALA A 50 -0.70 -9.85 3.45
CA ALA A 50 -0.80 -8.47 3.00
C ALA A 50 -0.84 -7.52 4.20
N SER A 51 0.05 -6.52 4.22
CA SER A 51 0.14 -5.57 5.33
C SER A 51 0.59 -4.22 4.80
N PHE A 52 -0.39 -3.38 4.53
CA PHE A 52 -0.21 -2.06 3.94
C PHE A 52 -0.80 -1.00 4.86
N THR A 53 -0.07 0.10 5.04
CA THR A 53 -0.53 1.28 5.79
C THR A 53 -0.64 2.49 4.87
N TYR A 54 -1.28 3.56 5.35
CA TYR A 54 -1.52 4.78 4.59
C TYR A 54 -1.03 6.00 5.35
N ASP A 55 -0.19 6.79 4.69
CA ASP A 55 0.27 8.08 5.17
C ASP A 55 -0.41 9.17 4.36
N GLU A 56 -1.29 9.92 5.01
CA GLU A 56 -2.05 11.02 4.39
C GLU A 56 -1.42 12.39 4.65
N LYS A 57 -0.86 12.62 5.84
CA LYS A 57 -0.54 13.96 6.36
C LYS A 57 0.78 14.04 7.14
N ASP A 58 1.33 12.92 7.57
CA ASP A 58 2.46 12.91 8.49
C ASP A 58 3.80 12.91 7.73
N HIS A 59 3.74 12.69 6.41
CA HIS A 59 4.89 12.71 5.50
C HIS A 59 6.04 11.84 6.00
N PHE A 60 5.70 10.66 6.51
CA PHE A 60 6.70 9.71 7.00
C PHE A 60 7.66 9.34 5.89
N PHE A 61 8.95 9.46 6.18
CA PHE A 61 10.01 9.00 5.32
C PHE A 61 10.39 7.58 5.70
N ILE A 62 10.33 6.68 4.72
CA ILE A 62 10.68 5.28 4.89
C ILE A 62 12.09 5.03 4.36
N ASN A 63 12.78 4.06 4.95
CA ASN A 63 14.07 3.58 4.49
C ASN A 63 13.94 2.21 3.82
N ALA A 64 14.90 1.87 2.95
CA ALA A 64 14.98 0.53 2.41
C ALA A 64 15.12 -0.52 3.54
N PRO A 65 14.46 -1.68 3.45
CA PRO A 65 13.80 -2.21 2.25
C PRO A 65 12.28 -1.91 2.17
N ALA A 66 11.74 -1.00 2.98
CA ALA A 66 10.33 -0.60 2.86
C ALA A 66 10.05 0.11 1.53
N CYS A 67 8.82 -0.01 1.07
CA CYS A 67 8.36 0.51 -0.22
C CYS A 67 7.14 1.42 -0.05
N MET A 68 6.91 2.28 -1.03
CA MET A 68 5.76 3.17 -1.08
C MET A 68 5.12 3.21 -2.47
N LEU A 69 3.83 3.53 -2.49
CA LEU A 69 3.03 3.84 -3.67
C LEU A 69 2.35 5.19 -3.44
N PRO A 70 2.82 6.28 -4.07
CA PRO A 70 2.15 7.58 -4.03
C PRO A 70 0.76 7.48 -4.66
N THR A 71 -0.28 7.59 -3.84
CA THR A 71 -1.69 7.54 -4.24
C THR A 71 -2.57 8.04 -3.11
N SER A 72 -3.68 8.69 -3.44
CA SER A 72 -4.73 9.08 -2.48
C SER A 72 -5.86 8.05 -2.37
N SER A 73 -5.79 6.95 -3.12
CA SER A 73 -6.88 5.97 -3.19
C SER A 73 -6.91 5.05 -1.97
N LYS A 74 -7.77 5.39 -1.01
CA LYS A 74 -8.10 4.53 0.13
C LYS A 74 -8.85 3.25 -0.29
N PHE A 75 -9.46 3.24 -1.47
CA PHE A 75 -10.02 2.02 -2.07
C PHE A 75 -8.92 0.99 -2.36
N ILE A 76 -7.82 1.41 -3.01
CA ILE A 76 -6.68 0.53 -3.27
C ILE A 76 -6.11 -0.02 -1.95
N LEU A 77 -6.00 0.81 -0.91
CA LEU A 77 -5.57 0.35 0.42
C LEU A 77 -6.46 -0.76 0.98
N GLY A 78 -7.78 -0.61 0.87
CA GLY A 78 -8.74 -1.62 1.31
C GLY A 78 -8.63 -2.93 0.53
N VAL A 79 -8.52 -2.86 -0.80
CA VAL A 79 -8.32 -4.05 -1.64
C VAL A 79 -7.00 -4.74 -1.30
N LEU A 80 -5.90 -3.99 -1.19
CA LEU A 80 -4.57 -4.54 -0.92
C LEU A 80 -4.50 -5.29 0.42
N ASN A 81 -5.23 -4.85 1.46
CA ASN A 81 -5.25 -5.52 2.76
C ASN A 81 -6.28 -6.66 2.87
N SER A 82 -7.03 -6.97 1.81
CA SER A 82 -8.00 -8.06 1.83
C SER A 82 -7.35 -9.45 1.88
N ASN A 83 -8.12 -10.43 2.34
CA ASN A 83 -7.73 -11.84 2.35
C ASN A 83 -7.50 -12.39 0.93
N LEU A 84 -8.26 -11.92 -0.07
CA LEU A 84 -8.02 -12.28 -1.47
C LEU A 84 -6.61 -11.88 -1.92
N ILE A 85 -6.20 -10.65 -1.62
CA ILE A 85 -4.86 -10.19 -1.98
C ILE A 85 -3.78 -10.87 -1.14
N SER A 86 -4.03 -11.13 0.15
CA SER A 86 -3.12 -11.94 0.95
C SER A 86 -2.88 -13.33 0.34
N TYR A 87 -3.94 -14.01 -0.10
CA TYR A 87 -3.84 -15.30 -0.79
C TYR A 87 -3.07 -15.20 -2.11
N PHE A 88 -3.39 -14.19 -2.93
CA PHE A 88 -2.70 -13.96 -4.20
C PHE A 88 -1.21 -13.68 -4.01
N LEU A 89 -0.84 -12.81 -3.07
CA LEU A 89 0.56 -12.49 -2.78
C LEU A 89 1.34 -13.72 -2.27
N LYS A 90 0.72 -14.57 -1.44
CA LYS A 90 1.34 -15.85 -1.04
C LYS A 90 1.65 -16.76 -2.24
N SER A 91 0.92 -16.64 -3.36
CA SER A 91 1.15 -17.46 -4.56
C SER A 91 2.24 -16.94 -5.51
N ILE A 92 2.55 -15.64 -5.48
CA ILE A 92 3.50 -15.02 -6.42
C ILE A 92 4.78 -14.51 -5.77
N CYS A 93 4.75 -14.18 -4.47
CA CYS A 93 5.91 -13.65 -3.76
C CYS A 93 6.86 -14.79 -3.36
N ALA A 94 8.15 -14.48 -3.31
CA ALA A 94 9.14 -15.41 -2.78
C ALA A 94 8.94 -15.62 -1.28
N GLU A 95 8.78 -16.87 -0.86
CA GLU A 95 8.69 -17.27 0.55
C GLU A 95 10.07 -17.28 1.22
N ARG A 96 10.09 -16.93 2.50
CA ARG A 96 11.23 -16.93 3.42
C ARG A 96 10.86 -17.73 4.67
N GLN A 97 11.87 -18.08 5.47
CA GLN A 97 11.68 -18.86 6.70
C GLN A 97 10.61 -18.25 7.61
N GLY A 98 9.72 -19.09 8.16
CA GLY A 98 8.66 -18.65 9.07
C GLY A 98 7.38 -18.15 8.40
N GLY A 99 7.16 -18.49 7.12
CA GLY A 99 5.95 -18.11 6.37
C GLY A 99 5.93 -16.65 5.92
N PHE A 100 7.07 -15.96 5.95
CA PHE A 100 7.20 -14.61 5.44
C PHE A 100 7.27 -14.61 3.92
N ILE A 101 6.60 -13.65 3.29
CA ILE A 101 6.70 -13.39 1.86
C ILE A 101 7.39 -12.06 1.59
N GLU A 102 8.20 -12.02 0.53
CA GLU A 102 8.95 -10.83 0.14
C GLU A 102 8.09 -9.89 -0.75
N GLN A 103 7.54 -8.83 -0.18
CA GLN A 103 6.60 -7.91 -0.83
C GLN A 103 7.30 -6.80 -1.63
N LYS A 104 8.10 -7.18 -2.64
CA LYS A 104 8.74 -6.21 -3.53
C LYS A 104 7.74 -5.54 -4.48
N PRO A 105 8.02 -4.30 -4.95
CA PRO A 105 7.17 -3.61 -5.92
C PRO A 105 6.88 -4.43 -7.18
N VAL A 106 7.81 -5.27 -7.62
CA VAL A 106 7.65 -6.16 -8.78
C VAL A 106 6.53 -7.19 -8.63
N TYR A 107 6.23 -7.62 -7.39
CA TYR A 107 5.12 -8.52 -7.10
C TYR A 107 3.83 -7.73 -6.89
N ILE A 108 3.90 -6.63 -6.14
CA ILE A 108 2.73 -5.79 -5.86
C ILE A 108 2.16 -5.18 -7.14
N SER A 109 3.00 -4.85 -8.14
CA SER A 109 2.55 -4.35 -9.44
C SER A 109 1.79 -5.37 -10.29
N GLN A 110 1.83 -6.66 -9.92
CA GLN A 110 1.09 -7.72 -10.60
C GLN A 110 -0.30 -7.93 -10.00
N VAL A 111 -0.64 -7.27 -8.89
CA VAL A 111 -1.94 -7.39 -8.25
C VAL A 111 -3.03 -6.86 -9.19
N PRO A 112 -4.00 -7.69 -9.60
CA PRO A 112 -5.08 -7.23 -10.48
C PRO A 112 -6.04 -6.37 -9.67
N ILE A 113 -6.12 -5.07 -9.95
CA ILE A 113 -7.09 -4.15 -9.32
C ILE A 113 -8.31 -4.00 -10.24
N LYS A 114 -9.45 -4.57 -9.85
CA LYS A 114 -10.71 -4.37 -10.57
C LYS A 114 -11.27 -2.97 -10.31
N LYS A 115 -11.87 -2.38 -11.34
CA LYS A 115 -12.59 -1.11 -11.22
C LYS A 115 -13.91 -1.34 -10.49
N PRO A 116 -14.17 -0.68 -9.35
CA PRO A 116 -15.41 -0.83 -8.59
C PRO A 116 -16.55 -0.01 -9.20
N THR A 117 -17.78 -0.30 -8.79
CA THR A 117 -18.88 0.66 -8.87
C THR A 117 -18.68 1.78 -7.84
N LEU A 118 -19.31 2.94 -8.05
CA LEU A 118 -19.24 4.06 -7.09
C LEU A 118 -19.68 3.64 -5.68
N SER A 119 -20.73 2.82 -5.57
CA SER A 119 -21.23 2.35 -4.28
C SER A 119 -20.26 1.43 -3.56
N GLU A 120 -19.59 0.53 -4.28
CA GLU A 120 -18.57 -0.36 -3.68
C GLU A 120 -17.34 0.43 -3.23
N GLU A 121 -16.89 1.38 -4.06
CA GLU A 121 -15.76 2.26 -3.75
C GLU A 121 -16.02 3.07 -2.47
N GLU A 122 -17.17 3.73 -2.38
CA GLU A 122 -17.57 4.52 -1.21
C GLU A 122 -17.67 3.66 0.07
N LYS A 123 -18.23 2.45 -0.04
CA LYS A 123 -18.33 1.52 1.10
C LYS A 123 -16.96 1.12 1.61
N ILE A 124 -16.04 0.71 0.74
CA ILE A 124 -14.68 0.34 1.13
C ILE A 124 -13.96 1.55 1.73
N ILE A 125 -14.03 2.72 1.11
CA ILE A 125 -13.39 3.95 1.63
C ILE A 125 -13.92 4.29 3.03
N LYS A 126 -15.23 4.15 3.27
CA LYS A 126 -15.83 4.39 4.59
C LYS A 126 -15.29 3.42 5.65
N LEU A 127 -15.19 2.13 5.33
CA LEU A 127 -14.65 1.11 6.22
C LEU A 127 -13.17 1.34 6.51
N VAL A 128 -12.38 1.65 5.47
CA VAL A 128 -10.96 1.96 5.58
C VAL A 128 -10.72 3.18 6.48
N ASN A 129 -11.45 4.29 6.27
CA ASN A 129 -11.32 5.48 7.13
C ASN A 129 -11.62 5.16 8.60
N LYS A 130 -12.61 4.29 8.84
CA LYS A 130 -12.95 3.84 10.20
C LYS A 130 -11.82 3.01 10.81
N ILE A 131 -11.25 2.06 10.06
CA ILE A 131 -10.09 1.26 10.51
C ILE A 131 -8.89 2.16 10.80
N LEU A 132 -8.58 3.13 9.94
CA LEU A 132 -7.47 4.07 10.17
C LEU A 132 -7.66 4.87 11.47
N LEU A 133 -8.88 5.35 11.75
CA LEU A 133 -9.19 6.04 13.01
C LEU A 133 -9.04 5.14 14.23
N LEU A 134 -9.53 3.89 14.13
CA LEU A 134 -9.45 2.90 15.20
C LEU A 134 -7.99 2.50 15.48
N ASN A 135 -7.18 2.30 14.44
CA ASN A 135 -5.74 2.03 14.57
C ASN A 135 -5.00 3.18 15.25
N LYS A 136 -5.35 4.44 14.91
CA LYS A 136 -4.79 5.61 15.62
C LYS A 136 -5.11 5.56 17.11
N ARG A 137 -6.37 5.27 17.46
CA ARG A 137 -6.80 5.14 18.85
C ARG A 137 -6.09 4.01 19.58
N ILE A 138 -5.90 2.86 18.93
CA ILE A 138 -5.13 1.73 19.48
C ILE A 138 -3.68 2.14 19.78
N ASN A 139 -3.05 2.88 18.87
CA ASN A 139 -1.68 3.36 19.06
C ASN A 139 -1.56 4.36 20.22
N GLU A 140 -2.58 5.21 20.44
CA GLU A 140 -2.65 6.13 21.58
C GLU A 140 -2.80 5.40 22.93
N ILE A 141 -3.49 4.25 22.96
CA ILE A 141 -3.63 3.41 24.15
C ILE A 141 -2.28 2.73 24.50
N GLY A 142 -1.49 2.38 23.48
CA GLY A 142 -0.21 1.68 23.61
C GLY A 142 -0.37 0.22 24.03
N ASP A 143 0.67 -0.37 24.63
CA ASP A 143 0.72 -1.81 24.97
C ASP A 143 -0.21 -2.25 26.11
N LYS A 144 -1.07 -1.36 26.59
CA LYS A 144 -2.02 -1.66 27.67
C LYS A 144 -3.20 -2.44 27.10
N LYS A 145 -3.23 -3.76 27.34
CA LYS A 145 -4.42 -4.59 27.10
C LYS A 145 -5.55 -4.16 28.04
N THR A 146 -6.47 -3.38 27.49
CA THR A 146 -7.69 -2.89 28.14
C THR A 146 -8.93 -3.44 27.47
N SER A 147 -10.08 -3.37 28.15
CA SER A 147 -11.37 -3.68 27.54
C SER A 147 -11.67 -2.80 26.32
N GLU A 148 -11.20 -1.54 26.33
CA GLU A 148 -11.29 -0.64 25.18
C GLU A 148 -10.47 -1.17 23.99
N SER A 149 -9.20 -1.53 24.19
CA SER A 149 -8.36 -2.08 23.11
C SER A 149 -8.94 -3.34 22.48
N ALA A 150 -9.46 -4.27 23.29
CA ALA A 150 -10.10 -5.49 22.78
C ALA A 150 -11.37 -5.19 21.96
N ARG A 151 -12.17 -4.20 22.38
CA ARG A 151 -13.36 -3.76 21.62
C ARG A 151 -12.98 -3.13 20.28
N ILE A 152 -11.92 -2.33 20.27
CA ILE A 152 -11.41 -1.69 19.05
C ILE A 152 -10.88 -2.75 18.07
N GLU A 153 -10.09 -3.72 18.55
CA GLU A 153 -9.59 -4.83 17.73
C GLU A 153 -10.75 -5.63 17.11
N GLN A 154 -11.79 -5.94 17.88
CA GLN A 154 -12.98 -6.62 17.36
C GLN A 154 -13.69 -5.78 16.28
N GLU A 155 -13.77 -4.47 16.47
CA GLU A 155 -14.40 -3.57 15.50
C GLU A 155 -13.58 -3.45 14.20
N ILE A 156 -12.24 -3.45 14.30
CA ILE A 156 -11.34 -3.51 13.14
C ILE A 156 -11.58 -4.81 12.37
N ASN A 157 -11.52 -5.96 13.05
CA ASN A 157 -11.73 -7.27 12.42
C ASN A 157 -13.08 -7.36 11.70
N LYS A 158 -14.15 -6.83 12.31
CA LYS A 158 -15.47 -6.78 11.67
C LYS A 158 -15.48 -5.92 10.41
N ASN A 159 -14.79 -4.77 10.42
CA ASN A 159 -14.71 -3.92 9.24
C ASN A 159 -13.85 -4.59 8.14
N ASP A 160 -12.78 -5.29 8.51
CA ASP A 160 -11.95 -6.07 7.57
C ASP A 160 -12.76 -7.20 6.92
N GLU A 161 -13.55 -7.95 7.69
CA GLU A 161 -14.46 -8.98 7.16
C GLU A 161 -15.48 -8.40 6.17
N GLN A 162 -16.00 -7.20 6.44
CA GLN A 162 -16.90 -6.50 5.51
C GLN A 162 -16.19 -6.05 4.22
N ILE A 163 -14.94 -5.61 4.32
CA ILE A 163 -14.12 -5.29 3.13
C ILE A 163 -13.92 -6.57 2.32
N ASP A 164 -13.55 -7.67 2.96
CA ASP A 164 -13.36 -8.96 2.29
C ASP A 164 -14.61 -9.40 1.53
N GLU A 165 -15.80 -9.32 2.13
CA GLU A 165 -17.06 -9.64 1.45
C GLU A 165 -17.28 -8.80 0.19
N ILE A 166 -17.04 -7.48 0.27
CA ILE A 166 -17.18 -6.59 -0.88
C ILE A 166 -16.13 -6.93 -1.94
N VAL A 167 -14.89 -7.22 -1.55
CA VAL A 167 -13.82 -7.59 -2.47
C VAL A 167 -14.12 -8.93 -3.15
N TYR A 168 -14.60 -9.95 -2.43
CA TYR A 168 -15.00 -11.21 -3.05
C TYR A 168 -16.11 -11.02 -4.09
N ASN A 169 -17.11 -10.20 -3.78
CA ASN A 169 -18.18 -9.87 -4.72
C ASN A 169 -17.66 -9.10 -5.94
N LEU A 170 -16.79 -8.11 -5.75
CA LEU A 170 -16.15 -7.34 -6.82
C LEU A 170 -15.36 -8.27 -7.78
N TYR A 171 -14.72 -9.29 -7.23
CA TYR A 171 -13.95 -10.25 -8.02
C TYR A 171 -14.80 -11.38 -8.61
N GLY A 172 -16.06 -11.51 -8.19
CA GLY A 172 -17.01 -12.51 -8.68
C GLY A 172 -16.77 -13.90 -8.10
N LEU A 173 -16.24 -13.99 -6.89
CA LEU A 173 -15.89 -15.26 -6.26
C LEU A 173 -17.10 -15.97 -5.67
N ASN A 174 -17.14 -17.28 -5.85
CA ASN A 174 -18.17 -18.13 -5.26
C ASN A 174 -17.76 -18.66 -3.88
N LYS A 175 -18.72 -19.25 -3.16
CA LYS A 175 -18.51 -19.76 -1.78
C LYS A 175 -17.38 -20.79 -1.68
N LYS A 176 -17.18 -21.64 -2.69
CA LYS A 176 -16.10 -22.66 -2.67
C LYS A 176 -14.73 -22.00 -2.80
N GLU A 177 -14.60 -21.02 -3.68
CA GLU A 177 -13.36 -20.26 -3.87
C GLU A 177 -13.01 -19.44 -2.61
N ILE A 178 -14.00 -18.79 -2.01
CA ILE A 178 -13.83 -18.06 -0.74
C ILE A 178 -13.36 -19.02 0.38
N ALA A 179 -13.91 -20.23 0.44
CA ALA A 179 -13.47 -21.21 1.43
C ALA A 179 -12.00 -21.61 1.23
N ILE A 180 -11.58 -21.87 -0.02
CA ILE A 180 -10.17 -22.17 -0.34
C ILE A 180 -9.23 -21.04 0.10
N ILE A 181 -9.63 -19.79 -0.16
CA ILE A 181 -8.86 -18.61 0.27
C ILE A 181 -8.73 -18.59 1.79
N LYS A 182 -9.83 -18.71 2.53
CA LYS A 182 -9.81 -18.68 4.00
C LYS A 182 -8.96 -19.82 4.59
N ASP A 183 -9.10 -21.04 4.08
CA ASP A 183 -8.34 -22.21 4.53
C ASP A 183 -6.84 -22.07 4.31
N SER A 184 -6.44 -21.39 3.23
CA SER A 184 -5.03 -21.12 2.94
C SER A 184 -4.37 -20.10 3.89
N LEU A 185 -5.17 -19.25 4.53
CA LEU A 185 -4.69 -18.18 5.41
C LEU A 185 -4.68 -18.58 6.89
N MET A 186 -5.34 -19.69 7.26
CA MET A 186 -5.32 -20.27 8.61
C MET A 186 -4.06 -21.11 8.90
N LYS A 187 -3.20 -21.32 7.89
CA LYS A 187 -1.93 -22.05 7.98
C LYS A 187 -0.76 -21.08 8.09
#